data_AF-A0A1L5KY20-F1
#
_entry.id   AF-A0A1L5KY20-F1
#
_cell.length_a   1.000
_cell.length_b   1.000
_cell.length_c   1.000
_cell.angle_alpha   90.00
_cell.angle_beta   90.00
_cell.angle_gamma   90.00
#
_symmetry.space_group_name_H-M   'P 1'
#
loop_
_entity.id
_entity.type
_entity.pdbx_description
1 polymer ?
#
loop_
_entity_poly.entity_id
_entity_poly.type
_entity_poly.pdbx_seq_one_letter_code
_entity_poly.pdbx_strand_id
1 'polypeptide(L)'
;MLTEVVGSLRDVLLPRGCAGCDMPDAVLCDDCRASGGGFMSFAMPGTVSGRAIACGAYRGPLRRAILRWKDHGDEECDGPFADMMADALLSSGLLASDPMPVTTLVPAPSSPRSMRERGRWHMRNVTN
;
A
#
# COMPACT_ATOMS: atom_id res chain seq x y z
N MET A 1 25.69 2.54 -5.25
CA MET A 1 26.88 1.70 -4.98
C MET A 1 27.08 1.34 -3.50
N LEU A 2 27.49 2.25 -2.61
CA LEU A 2 27.70 1.89 -1.18
C LEU A 2 26.40 1.48 -0.46
N THR A 3 25.28 2.16 -0.74
CA THR A 3 23.95 1.82 -0.19
C THR A 3 23.41 0.49 -0.70
N GLU A 4 23.63 0.15 -1.96
CA GLU A 4 23.21 -1.14 -2.55
C GLU A 4 24.03 -2.31 -1.99
N VAL A 5 25.33 -2.13 -1.79
CA VAL A 5 26.20 -3.14 -1.19
C VAL A 5 25.83 -3.39 0.27
N VAL A 6 25.52 -2.34 1.03
CA VAL A 6 25.02 -2.46 2.41
C VAL A 6 23.65 -3.14 2.45
N GLY A 7 22.75 -2.81 1.52
CA GLY A 7 21.45 -3.49 1.37
C GLY A 7 21.62 -4.99 1.09
N SER A 8 22.50 -5.34 0.14
CA SER A 8 22.77 -6.74 -0.21
C SER A 8 23.38 -7.53 0.95
N LEU A 9 24.33 -6.94 1.70
CA LEU A 9 24.91 -7.57 2.90
C LEU A 9 23.87 -7.76 4.02
N ARG A 10 22.96 -6.80 4.20
CA ARG A 10 21.84 -6.92 5.13
C ARG A 10 20.95 -8.08 4.71
N ASP A 11 20.58 -8.19 3.44
CA ASP A 11 19.65 -9.23 2.99
C ASP A 11 20.25 -10.64 3.10
N VAL A 12 21.58 -10.78 3.05
CA VAL A 12 22.28 -12.04 3.34
C VAL A 12 22.27 -12.40 4.84
N LEU A 13 22.45 -11.40 5.73
CA LEU A 13 22.54 -11.63 7.18
C LEU A 13 21.17 -11.66 7.88
N LEU A 14 20.20 -10.94 7.31
CA LEU A 14 18.86 -10.71 7.81
C LEU A 14 17.87 -10.80 6.62
N PRO A 15 17.70 -12.01 6.04
CA PRO A 15 16.81 -12.18 4.90
C PRO A 15 15.39 -11.80 5.29
N ARG A 16 14.75 -10.98 4.46
CA ARG A 16 13.36 -10.60 4.65
C ARG A 16 12.43 -11.58 3.96
N GLY A 17 11.26 -11.79 4.55
CA GLY A 17 10.13 -12.46 3.90
C GLY A 17 9.14 -11.46 3.33
N CYS A 18 8.41 -11.88 2.30
CA CYS A 18 7.24 -11.19 1.78
C CYS A 18 6.26 -10.89 2.91
N ALA A 19 5.84 -9.64 3.06
CA ALA A 19 4.93 -9.23 4.13
C ALA A 19 3.59 -9.99 4.10
N GLY A 20 3.21 -10.53 2.93
CA GLY A 20 1.99 -11.30 2.74
C GLY A 20 2.14 -12.80 2.98
N CYS A 21 3.11 -13.47 2.35
CA CYS A 21 3.24 -14.94 2.36
C CYS A 21 4.56 -15.46 2.96
N ASP A 22 5.45 -14.58 3.38
CA ASP A 22 6.77 -14.89 3.94
C ASP A 22 7.76 -15.54 2.94
N MET A 23 7.45 -15.53 1.63
CA MET A 23 8.39 -15.93 0.57
C MET A 23 9.71 -15.12 0.69
N PRO A 24 10.88 -15.77 0.63
CA PRO A 24 12.17 -15.08 0.78
C PRO A 24 12.41 -13.98 -0.25
N ASP A 25 13.25 -13.01 0.12
CA ASP A 25 13.85 -12.01 -0.75
C ASP A 25 12.86 -11.11 -1.51
N ALA A 26 11.66 -10.94 -0.94
CA ALA A 26 10.64 -10.05 -1.46
C ALA A 26 10.05 -9.16 -0.37
N VAL A 27 9.77 -7.90 -0.70
CA VAL A 27 8.96 -7.02 0.16
C VAL A 27 7.51 -7.43 0.13
N LEU A 28 6.93 -7.43 -1.07
CA LEU A 28 5.62 -7.97 -1.38
C LEU A 28 5.76 -8.68 -2.73
N CYS A 29 5.72 -10.01 -2.74
CA CYS A 29 5.90 -10.77 -3.97
C CYS A 29 4.73 -10.56 -4.95
N ASP A 30 4.97 -10.85 -6.24
CA ASP A 30 4.00 -10.64 -7.31
C ASP A 30 2.68 -11.39 -7.06
N ASP A 31 2.71 -12.60 -6.52
CA ASP A 31 1.49 -13.34 -6.14
C ASP A 31 0.69 -12.61 -5.05
N CYS A 32 1.37 -12.03 -4.05
CA CYS A 32 0.69 -11.28 -3.00
C CYS A 32 0.15 -9.94 -3.51
N ARG A 33 0.87 -9.28 -4.43
CA ARG A 33 0.41 -8.07 -5.12
C ARG A 33 -0.83 -8.39 -5.97
N ALA A 34 -0.76 -9.46 -6.77
CA ALA A 34 -1.84 -9.94 -7.64
C ALA A 34 -3.04 -10.49 -6.85
N SER A 35 -2.85 -10.93 -5.60
CA SER A 35 -3.97 -11.35 -4.73
C SER A 35 -4.98 -10.24 -4.45
N GLY A 36 -4.59 -8.98 -4.68
CA GLY A 36 -5.50 -7.83 -4.69
C GLY A 36 -6.47 -7.81 -5.87
N GLY A 37 -6.20 -8.55 -6.94
CA GLY A 37 -7.05 -8.64 -8.13
C GLY A 37 -7.10 -7.37 -8.96
N GLY A 38 -6.04 -6.54 -8.89
CA GLY A 38 -5.99 -5.20 -9.50
C GLY A 38 -6.74 -4.19 -8.64
N PHE A 39 -8.06 -4.15 -8.76
CA PHE A 39 -8.92 -3.40 -7.85
C PHE A 39 -10.35 -3.93 -7.86
N MET A 40 -11.08 -3.66 -6.79
CA MET A 40 -12.51 -3.89 -6.65
C MET A 40 -13.21 -2.54 -6.65
N SER A 41 -14.39 -2.44 -7.28
CA SER A 41 -15.25 -1.26 -7.17
C SER A 41 -16.54 -1.61 -6.44
N PHE A 42 -17.02 -0.69 -5.60
CA PHE A 42 -18.27 -0.86 -4.86
C PHE A 42 -19.04 0.46 -4.82
N ALA A 43 -20.36 0.35 -4.74
CA ALA A 43 -21.24 1.50 -4.70
C ALA A 43 -20.99 2.33 -3.44
N MET A 44 -20.89 3.64 -3.60
CA MET A 44 -20.73 4.57 -2.49
C MET A 44 -21.68 5.76 -2.70
N PRO A 45 -22.99 5.55 -2.45
CA PRO A 45 -23.99 6.59 -2.62
C PRO A 45 -23.69 7.81 -1.74
N GLY A 46 -23.92 9.01 -2.26
CA GLY A 46 -23.70 10.27 -1.52
C GLY A 46 -22.32 10.89 -1.73
N THR A 47 -21.42 10.28 -2.51
CA THR A 47 -20.18 10.92 -2.96
C THR A 47 -20.26 11.37 -4.41
N VAL A 48 -19.39 12.30 -4.80
CA VAL A 48 -19.29 12.81 -6.18
C VAL A 48 -19.01 11.68 -7.18
N SER A 49 -18.19 10.70 -6.80
CA SER A 49 -17.86 9.55 -7.65
C SER A 49 -18.98 8.52 -7.75
N GLY A 50 -19.92 8.48 -6.79
CA GLY A 50 -20.94 7.43 -6.66
C GLY A 50 -20.41 6.01 -6.37
N ARG A 51 -19.09 5.83 -6.37
CA ARG A 51 -18.39 4.56 -6.16
C ARG A 51 -17.06 4.78 -5.46
N ALA A 52 -16.60 3.75 -4.78
CA ALA A 52 -15.25 3.64 -4.25
C ALA A 52 -14.50 2.49 -4.93
N ILE A 53 -13.18 2.52 -4.80
CA ILE A 53 -12.29 1.44 -5.22
C ILE A 53 -11.46 0.96 -4.04
N ALA A 54 -11.09 -0.31 -4.06
CA ALA A 54 -10.12 -0.90 -3.14
C ALA A 54 -9.11 -1.72 -3.94
N CYS A 55 -7.84 -1.73 -3.55
CA CYS A 55 -6.80 -2.52 -4.21
C CYS A 55 -6.97 -4.03 -4.03
N GLY A 56 -7.95 -4.47 -3.24
CA GLY A 56 -8.29 -5.87 -3.05
C GLY A 56 -9.13 -6.14 -1.81
N ALA A 57 -9.55 -7.39 -1.65
CA ALA A 57 -10.31 -7.83 -0.48
C ALA A 57 -9.39 -7.91 0.76
N TYR A 58 -9.84 -7.36 1.89
CA TYR A 58 -9.09 -7.40 3.16
C TYR A 58 -9.08 -8.80 3.80
N ARG A 59 -8.33 -9.73 3.20
CA ARG A 59 -8.19 -11.12 3.63
C ARG A 59 -6.83 -11.69 3.21
N GLY A 60 -6.51 -12.87 3.74
CA GLY A 60 -5.36 -13.66 3.27
C GLY A 60 -4.01 -12.92 3.33
N PRO A 61 -3.13 -13.09 2.32
CA PRO A 61 -1.83 -12.44 2.26
C PRO A 61 -1.89 -10.90 2.29
N LEU A 62 -2.83 -10.29 1.56
CA LEU A 62 -2.99 -8.83 1.55
C LEU A 62 -3.30 -8.28 2.94
N ARG A 63 -4.20 -8.93 3.70
CA ARG A 63 -4.47 -8.54 5.09
C ARG A 63 -3.22 -8.63 5.97
N ARG A 64 -2.43 -9.70 5.84
CA ARG A 64 -1.19 -9.86 6.63
C ARG A 64 -0.17 -8.78 6.30
N ALA A 65 0.02 -8.49 5.01
CA ALA A 65 0.90 -7.42 4.57
C ALA A 65 0.46 -6.06 5.10
N ILE A 66 -0.83 -5.73 5.00
CA ILE A 66 -1.39 -4.47 5.54
C ILE A 66 -1.12 -4.36 7.05
N LEU A 67 -1.30 -5.45 7.82
CA LEU A 67 -1.05 -5.41 9.26
C LEU A 67 0.44 -5.30 9.60
N ARG A 68 1.33 -6.03 8.90
CA ARG A 68 2.78 -5.91 9.08
C ARG A 68 3.25 -4.49 8.82
N TRP A 69 2.78 -3.89 7.73
CA TRP A 69 3.03 -2.50 7.44
C TRP A 69 2.39 -1.58 8.48
N LYS A 70 1.06 -1.50 8.53
CA LYS A 70 0.31 -0.52 9.31
C LYS A 70 0.64 -0.59 10.79
N ASP A 71 0.61 -1.77 11.39
CA ASP A 71 0.66 -1.93 12.85
C ASP A 71 2.01 -2.46 13.37
N HIS A 72 2.86 -3.03 12.50
CA HIS A 72 4.17 -3.57 12.90
C HIS A 72 5.39 -2.89 12.27
N GLY A 73 5.22 -1.84 11.46
CA GLY A 73 6.37 -1.02 11.04
C GLY A 73 7.18 -1.56 9.86
N ASP A 74 6.62 -2.44 9.03
CA ASP A 74 7.28 -2.87 7.78
C ASP A 74 7.24 -1.73 6.73
N GLU A 75 8.06 -0.68 6.93
CA GLU A 75 8.11 0.54 6.12
C GLU A 75 8.60 0.29 4.70
N GLU A 76 9.31 -0.80 4.45
CA GLU A 76 9.67 -1.20 3.08
C GLU A 76 8.41 -1.47 2.22
N CYS A 77 7.26 -1.78 2.84
CA CYS A 77 5.98 -1.90 2.15
C CYS A 77 5.39 -0.56 1.67
N ASP A 78 5.95 0.60 2.05
CA ASP A 78 5.45 1.92 1.62
C ASP A 78 5.40 2.02 0.09
N GLY A 79 6.48 1.64 -0.60
CA GLY A 79 6.57 1.66 -2.06
C GLY A 79 5.58 0.73 -2.75
N PRO A 80 5.58 -0.59 -2.44
CA PRO A 80 4.62 -1.54 -3.01
C PRO A 80 3.15 -1.13 -2.82
N PHE A 81 2.78 -0.58 -1.67
CA PHE A 81 1.40 -0.10 -1.46
C PHE A 81 1.09 1.19 -2.22
N ALA A 82 2.07 2.09 -2.37
CA ALA A 82 1.90 3.30 -3.18
C ALA A 82 1.63 2.92 -4.64
N ASP A 83 2.44 2.01 -5.19
CA ASP A 83 2.28 1.51 -6.55
C ASP A 83 0.91 0.85 -6.75
N MET A 84 0.49 -0.02 -5.82
CA MET A 84 -0.83 -0.67 -5.91
C MET A 84 -1.98 0.35 -5.93
N MET A 85 -1.90 1.41 -5.11
CA MET A 85 -2.93 2.45 -5.08
C MET A 85 -2.90 3.32 -6.34
N ALA A 86 -1.72 3.65 -6.86
CA ALA A 86 -1.55 4.38 -8.11
C ALA A 86 -2.11 3.58 -9.29
N ASP A 87 -1.74 2.30 -9.41
CA ASP A 87 -2.22 1.38 -10.44
C ASP A 87 -3.75 1.25 -10.39
N ALA A 88 -4.32 1.05 -9.19
CA ALA A 88 -5.76 0.97 -9.00
C ALA A 88 -6.47 2.26 -9.40
N LEU A 89 -5.94 3.43 -9.01
CA LEU A 89 -6.52 4.72 -9.34
C LEU A 89 -6.52 4.97 -10.86
N LEU A 90 -5.37 4.77 -11.52
CA LEU A 90 -5.21 4.95 -12.96
C LEU A 90 -6.08 3.97 -13.74
N SER A 91 -6.14 2.71 -13.33
CA SER A 91 -6.92 1.66 -14.00
C SER A 91 -8.43 1.78 -13.76
N SER A 92 -8.84 2.46 -12.69
CA SER A 92 -10.26 2.58 -12.32
C SER A 92 -11.08 3.52 -13.21
N GLY A 93 -10.41 4.40 -13.97
CA GLY A 93 -11.06 5.48 -14.73
C GLY A 93 -11.75 6.54 -13.86
N LEU A 94 -11.50 6.58 -12.55
CA LEU A 94 -12.09 7.61 -11.66
C LEU A 94 -11.67 9.04 -12.03
N LEU A 95 -10.47 9.19 -12.61
CA LEU A 95 -9.93 10.48 -13.04
C LEU A 95 -10.32 10.87 -14.47
N ALA A 96 -11.01 9.99 -15.21
CA ALA A 96 -11.27 10.19 -16.64
C ALA A 96 -12.22 11.36 -16.95
N SER A 97 -12.98 11.83 -15.96
CA SER A 97 -13.97 12.90 -16.10
C SER A 97 -13.41 14.31 -15.97
N ASP A 98 -12.14 14.47 -15.58
CA ASP A 98 -11.56 15.77 -15.24
C ASP A 98 -10.60 16.29 -16.34
N PRO A 99 -10.93 17.39 -17.04
CA PRO A 99 -10.12 17.95 -18.11
C PRO A 99 -8.80 18.60 -17.64
N MET A 100 -8.58 18.81 -16.34
CA MET A 100 -7.34 19.35 -15.76
C MET A 100 -7.00 18.64 -14.43
N PRO A 101 -6.27 17.52 -14.43
CA PRO A 101 -6.21 16.63 -13.29
C PRO A 101 -5.16 17.08 -12.26
N VAL A 102 -5.45 18.14 -11.51
CA VAL A 102 -4.73 18.36 -10.25
C VAL A 102 -5.33 17.41 -9.21
N THR A 103 -4.77 16.21 -9.12
CA THR A 103 -5.22 15.20 -8.16
C THR A 103 -4.61 15.48 -6.80
N THR A 104 -5.42 15.99 -5.87
CA THR A 104 -4.99 16.15 -4.47
C THR A 104 -5.23 14.84 -3.72
N LEU A 105 -4.17 14.23 -3.21
CA LEU A 105 -4.26 13.04 -2.38
C LEU A 105 -4.45 13.44 -0.92
N VAL A 106 -5.58 13.04 -0.33
CA VAL A 106 -5.90 13.32 1.07
C VAL A 106 -5.88 12.01 1.87
N PRO A 107 -4.86 11.77 2.71
CA PRO A 107 -4.83 10.59 3.55
C PRO A 107 -5.95 10.62 4.58
N ALA A 108 -6.58 9.47 4.82
CA ALA A 108 -7.58 9.35 5.88
C ALA A 108 -6.93 9.66 7.25
N PRO A 109 -7.53 10.56 8.06
CA PRO A 109 -6.94 10.94 9.34
C PRO A 109 -6.92 9.75 10.30
N SER A 110 -5.81 9.60 11.02
CA SER A 110 -5.68 8.63 12.11
C SER A 110 -5.87 9.33 13.46
N SER A 111 -6.44 8.62 14.44
CA SER A 111 -6.61 9.20 15.78
C SER A 111 -5.24 9.43 16.47
N PRO A 112 -5.09 10.49 17.29
CA PRO A 112 -3.81 10.76 17.98
C PRO A 112 -3.30 9.59 18.82
N ARG A 113 -4.20 8.83 19.45
CA ARG A 113 -3.86 7.62 20.19
C ARG A 113 -3.19 6.57 19.30
N SER A 114 -3.79 6.28 18.15
CA SER A 114 -3.28 5.29 17.21
C SER A 114 -1.92 5.69 16.63
N MET A 115 -1.71 7.00 16.44
CA MET A 115 -0.43 7.54 16.01
C MET A 115 0.66 7.39 17.07
N ARG A 116 0.33 7.61 18.36
CA ARG A 116 1.26 7.41 19.47
C ARG A 116 1.60 5.93 19.69
N GLU A 117 0.60 5.06 19.65
CA GLU A 117 0.80 3.61 19.82
C GLU A 117 1.71 3.03 18.73
N ARG A 118 1.59 3.51 17.49
CA ARG A 118 2.44 3.07 16.37
C ARG A 118 3.77 3.83 16.22
N GLY A 119 3.87 5.03 16.80
CA GLY A 119 5.03 5.91 16.65
C GLY A 119 5.24 6.54 15.26
N ARG A 120 4.33 6.34 14.29
CA ARG A 120 4.53 6.82 12.90
C ARG A 120 3.26 7.16 12.11
N TRP A 121 3.45 7.90 11.02
CA TRP A 121 2.42 8.43 10.12
C TRP A 121 2.43 7.71 8.75
N HIS A 122 2.15 6.40 8.74
CA HIS A 122 2.28 5.55 7.55
C HIS A 122 1.58 6.10 6.30
N MET A 123 0.39 6.69 6.43
CA MET A 123 -0.33 7.23 5.28
C MET A 123 0.39 8.40 4.59
N ARG A 124 1.27 9.15 5.27
CA ARG A 124 2.01 10.23 4.59
C ARG A 124 3.04 9.69 3.60
N ASN A 125 3.68 8.58 3.94
CA ASN A 125 4.78 8.04 3.14
C ASN A 125 4.28 7.42 1.84
N VAL A 126 3.07 6.86 1.87
CA VAL A 126 2.46 6.20 0.71
C VAL A 126 1.72 7.18 -0.21
N THR A 127 1.57 8.43 0.24
CA THR A 127 0.89 9.49 -0.51
C THR A 127 1.84 10.56 -1.07
N ASN A 128 3.14 10.43 -0.85
CA ASN A 128 4.18 11.32 -1.37
C ASN A 128 4.77 10.78 -2.67
#